data_AF-V4Y6V5-F1
#
_entry.id   AF-V4Y6V5-F1
#
_cell.length_a   1.000
_cell.length_b   1.000
_cell.length_c   1.000
_cell.angle_alpha   90.00
_cell.angle_beta   90.00
_cell.angle_gamma   90.00
#
_symmetry.space_group_name_H-M   'P 1'
#
loop_
_entity.id
_entity.type
_entity.pdbx_description
1 polymer ?
#
loop_
_entity_poly.entity_id
_entity_poly.type
_entity_poly.pdbx_seq_one_letter_code
_entity_poly.pdbx_strand_id
1 'polypeptide(L)'
;MRQPHFLTLSTNRFTVYTGHGVIGTTHSEDVETLVNRVIEQGLPAYLLEEIDLVVFPHHVDGERYVAEAVEFTGADRDLGPTGAVERPGLAGGTVEKAGREIHWNTALERDVDGTFRLDYAHPTLGDATRDVGLALFERIADATDRPVEAVEREFHRKRGYVEYMVREGVADFDRIFEFVSDLRTDEAATVERVRRRLADDGTTGEARADDD
;
A
#
# COMPACT_ATOMS: atom_id res chain seq x y z
N MET A 1 25.69 20.82 11.28
CA MET A 1 26.54 20.43 10.13
C MET A 1 26.13 19.01 9.73
N ARG A 2 25.18 18.87 8.79
CA ARG A 2 24.71 17.55 8.31
C ARG A 2 25.42 17.24 7.01
N GLN A 3 26.05 16.08 6.93
CA GLN A 3 26.69 15.61 5.70
C GLN A 3 25.63 15.17 4.68
N PRO A 4 25.86 15.41 3.37
CA PRO A 4 24.92 15.07 2.32
C PRO A 4 25.08 13.59 1.93
N HIS A 5 24.05 12.78 2.16
CA HIS A 5 23.93 11.49 1.48
C HIS A 5 23.27 11.74 0.13
N PHE A 6 24.09 11.79 -0.92
CA PHE A 6 23.65 11.72 -2.30
C PHE A 6 23.02 10.34 -2.54
N LEU A 7 21.73 10.29 -2.85
CA LEU A 7 21.13 9.12 -3.48
C LEU A 7 20.41 9.56 -4.74
N THR A 8 21.03 9.24 -5.87
CA THR A 8 20.53 9.45 -7.22
C THR A 8 19.31 8.55 -7.45
N LEU A 9 18.16 9.13 -7.80
CA LEU A 9 17.12 8.43 -8.57
C LEU A 9 17.76 7.98 -9.89
N SER A 10 18.34 6.78 -9.93
CA SER A 10 18.70 6.13 -11.19
C SER A 10 17.43 5.60 -11.83
N THR A 11 16.54 6.51 -12.26
CA THR A 11 15.48 6.16 -13.19
C THR A 11 16.18 5.93 -14.52
N ASN A 12 16.59 4.69 -14.81
CA ASN A 12 16.94 4.36 -16.18
C ASN A 12 15.65 4.49 -16.98
N ARG A 13 15.55 5.56 -17.78
CA ARG A 13 14.35 5.97 -18.54
C ARG A 13 13.72 4.84 -19.38
N PHE A 14 14.44 3.73 -19.58
CA PHE A 14 14.01 2.53 -20.28
C PHE A 14 13.18 1.52 -19.46
N THR A 15 13.25 1.51 -18.12
CA THR A 15 12.62 0.43 -17.32
C THR A 15 11.11 0.62 -17.14
N VAL A 16 10.64 1.85 -16.94
CA VAL A 16 9.20 2.15 -16.77
C VAL A 16 8.41 1.81 -18.04
N TYR A 17 8.97 2.07 -19.22
CA TYR A 17 8.32 1.81 -20.51
C TYR A 17 8.30 0.34 -20.96
N THR A 18 8.98 -0.57 -20.25
CA THR A 18 9.13 -1.97 -20.67
C THR A 18 8.39 -2.96 -19.77
N GLY A 19 7.49 -2.48 -18.91
CA GLY A 19 6.70 -3.33 -18.02
C GLY A 19 7.48 -3.90 -16.83
N HIS A 20 8.60 -3.29 -16.46
CA HIS A 20 9.36 -3.67 -15.26
C HIS A 20 8.89 -2.86 -14.06
N GLY A 21 8.60 -3.55 -12.95
CA GLY A 21 8.35 -2.87 -11.66
C GLY A 21 9.59 -2.10 -11.20
N VAL A 22 9.38 -0.86 -10.77
CA VAL A 22 10.44 0.03 -10.26
C VAL A 22 10.09 0.47 -8.85
N ILE A 23 11.06 0.40 -7.95
CA ILE A 23 10.98 1.00 -6.62
C ILE A 23 12.11 2.03 -6.53
N GLY A 24 11.77 3.24 -6.11
CA GLY A 24 12.72 4.33 -5.94
C GLY A 24 12.43 5.12 -4.67
N THR A 25 13.44 5.85 -4.19
CA THR A 25 13.30 6.78 -3.07
C THR A 25 13.68 8.17 -3.52
N THR A 26 12.94 9.17 -3.07
CA THR A 26 13.22 10.58 -3.30
C THR A 26 12.92 11.39 -2.04
N HIS A 27 13.56 12.54 -1.88
CA HIS A 27 13.58 13.27 -0.61
C HIS A 27 12.28 14.05 -0.31
N SER A 28 11.10 13.66 -0.77
CA SER A 28 9.92 14.56 -0.82
C SER A 28 9.12 14.53 0.47
N GLU A 29 8.70 15.69 0.95
CA GLU A 29 7.88 15.82 2.16
C GLU A 29 6.39 15.70 1.82
N ASP A 30 5.99 16.09 0.60
CA ASP A 30 4.61 16.03 0.10
C ASP A 30 4.57 15.86 -1.43
N VAL A 31 3.35 15.75 -1.98
CA VAL A 31 3.10 15.59 -3.41
C VAL A 31 3.60 16.77 -4.23
N GLU A 32 3.38 18.01 -3.79
CA GLU A 32 3.81 19.20 -4.53
C GLU A 32 5.34 19.24 -4.68
N THR A 33 6.05 18.96 -3.59
CA THR A 33 7.51 18.86 -3.55
C THR A 33 8.02 17.73 -4.45
N LEU A 34 7.33 16.58 -4.48
CA LEU A 34 7.64 15.50 -5.40
C LEU A 34 7.51 15.93 -6.86
N VAL A 35 6.37 16.51 -7.23
CA VAL A 35 6.10 16.96 -8.60
C VAL A 35 7.17 17.96 -9.04
N ASN A 36 7.46 18.96 -8.19
CA ASN A 36 8.49 19.96 -8.49
C ASN A 36 9.84 19.33 -8.80
N ARG A 37 10.27 18.35 -8.00
CA ARG A 37 11.58 17.73 -8.19
C ARG A 37 11.68 16.83 -9.41
N VAL A 38 10.63 16.08 -9.71
CA VAL A 38 10.60 15.26 -10.93
C VAL A 38 10.79 16.15 -12.15
N ILE A 39 10.12 17.30 -12.17
CA ILE A 39 10.24 18.28 -13.26
C ILE A 39 11.61 18.96 -13.27
N GLU A 40 12.15 19.36 -12.11
CA GLU A 40 13.53 19.92 -12.00
C GLU A 40 14.60 18.93 -12.49
N GLN A 41 14.39 17.63 -12.29
CA GLN A 41 15.26 16.56 -12.81
C GLN A 41 15.09 16.31 -14.31
N GLY A 42 14.22 17.07 -14.99
CA GLY A 42 13.99 16.98 -16.43
C GLY A 42 13.12 15.79 -16.84
N LEU A 43 12.42 15.17 -15.89
CA LEU A 43 11.44 14.12 -16.20
C LEU A 43 10.12 14.77 -16.64
N PRO A 44 9.52 14.31 -17.75
CA PRO A 44 8.21 14.78 -18.16
C PRO A 44 7.14 14.51 -17.09
N ALA A 45 6.28 15.50 -16.84
CA ALA A 45 5.21 15.41 -15.83
C ALA A 45 4.27 14.21 -16.02
N TYR A 46 4.03 13.79 -17.27
CA TYR A 46 3.16 12.64 -17.56
C TYR A 46 3.70 11.31 -17.00
N LEU A 47 4.99 11.21 -16.70
CA LEU A 47 5.55 10.02 -16.07
C LEU A 47 5.09 9.82 -14.63
N LEU A 48 4.53 10.86 -13.99
CA LEU A 48 3.96 10.73 -12.65
C LEU A 48 2.71 9.86 -12.66
N GLU A 49 1.91 9.90 -13.74
CA GLU A 49 0.71 9.06 -13.89
C GLU A 49 1.06 7.57 -14.01
N GLU A 50 2.28 7.26 -14.48
CA GLU A 50 2.81 5.89 -14.54
C GLU A 50 3.21 5.34 -13.16
N ILE A 51 3.32 6.20 -12.13
CA ILE A 51 3.64 5.77 -10.77
C ILE A 51 2.35 5.30 -10.09
N ASP A 52 2.30 4.02 -9.73
CA ASP A 52 1.12 3.41 -9.09
C ASP A 52 0.90 3.91 -7.65
N LEU A 53 1.98 4.09 -6.87
CA LEU A 53 1.90 4.43 -5.45
C LEU A 53 3.14 5.20 -5.00
N VAL A 54 2.93 6.27 -4.23
CA VAL A 54 3.98 7.03 -3.54
C VAL A 54 3.70 6.99 -2.05
N VAL A 55 4.75 6.75 -1.25
CA VAL A 55 4.64 6.68 0.21
C VAL A 55 5.49 7.79 0.83
N PHE A 56 4.87 8.58 1.71
CA PHE A 56 5.49 9.68 2.46
C PHE A 56 5.72 9.25 3.92
N PRO A 57 6.95 8.83 4.28
CA PRO A 57 7.30 8.53 5.66
C PRO A 57 7.62 9.80 6.45
N HIS A 58 7.14 9.89 7.68
CA HIS A 58 7.54 10.91 8.64
C HIS A 58 8.47 10.34 9.71
N HIS A 59 9.27 11.22 10.30
CA HIS A 59 10.08 10.93 11.47
C HIS A 59 9.89 12.04 12.49
N VAL A 60 9.14 11.75 13.56
CA VAL A 60 8.78 12.70 14.62
C VAL A 60 9.11 12.06 15.96
N ASP A 61 9.77 12.81 16.85
CA ASP A 61 10.12 12.36 18.21
C ASP A 61 10.85 11.00 18.30
N GLY A 62 11.65 10.66 17.29
CA GLY A 62 12.39 9.39 17.24
C GLY A 62 11.61 8.23 16.60
N GLU A 63 10.33 8.42 16.32
CA GLU A 63 9.45 7.42 15.72
C GLU A 63 9.33 7.63 14.21
N ARG A 64 9.48 6.55 13.45
CA ARG A 64 9.30 6.55 11.99
C ARG A 64 8.02 5.83 11.63
N TYR A 65 7.17 6.51 10.87
CA TYR A 65 5.90 5.94 10.42
C TYR A 65 5.56 6.43 9.02
N VAL A 66 4.67 5.71 8.32
CA VAL A 66 4.06 6.20 7.08
C VAL A 66 3.01 7.23 7.48
N ALA A 67 3.15 8.47 7.02
CA ALA A 67 2.15 9.51 7.26
C ALA A 67 1.05 9.42 6.21
N GLU A 68 1.43 9.23 4.96
CA GLU A 68 0.53 9.19 3.83
C GLU A 68 1.06 8.26 2.73
N ALA A 69 0.14 7.64 1.98
CA ALA A 69 0.42 7.08 0.67
C ALA A 69 -0.60 7.59 -0.33
N VAL A 70 -0.16 7.97 -1.52
CA VAL A 70 -0.99 8.53 -2.59
C VAL A 70 -0.83 7.75 -3.88
N GLU A 71 -1.85 7.77 -4.71
CA GLU A 71 -1.82 7.30 -6.10
C GLU A 71 -1.98 8.50 -7.05
N PHE A 72 -1.25 8.49 -8.16
CA PHE A 72 -1.47 9.47 -9.23
C PHE A 72 -2.54 8.97 -10.19
N THR A 73 -3.40 9.90 -10.61
CA THR A 73 -4.58 9.61 -11.41
C THR A 73 -4.62 10.53 -12.62
N GLY A 74 -5.06 9.99 -13.76
CA GLY A 74 -5.22 10.77 -14.98
C GLY A 74 -6.44 11.69 -14.89
N ALA A 75 -6.42 12.81 -15.61
CA ALA A 75 -7.49 13.82 -15.61
C ALA A 75 -8.88 13.28 -16.01
N ASP A 76 -8.93 12.19 -16.78
CA ASP A 76 -10.18 11.55 -17.22
C ASP A 76 -10.74 10.52 -16.21
N ARG A 77 -10.04 10.26 -15.10
CA ARG A 77 -10.60 9.42 -14.03
C ARG A 77 -11.36 10.35 -13.10
N ASP A 78 -12.68 10.45 -13.31
CA ASP A 78 -13.60 10.90 -12.27
C ASP A 78 -13.40 9.94 -11.08
N LEU A 79 -12.64 10.39 -10.07
CA LEU A 79 -12.36 9.60 -8.87
C LEU A 79 -13.53 9.73 -7.92
N GLY A 80 -14.60 9.07 -8.33
CA GLY A 80 -15.66 8.64 -7.46
C GLY A 80 -16.14 7.32 -8.03
N PRO A 81 -16.24 6.25 -7.24
CA PRO A 81 -16.84 5.02 -7.72
C PRO A 81 -18.22 5.36 -8.30
N THR A 82 -18.51 4.83 -9.48
CA THR A 82 -19.90 4.75 -9.96
C THR A 82 -20.68 3.92 -8.94
N GLY A 83 -21.29 4.58 -7.95
CA GLY A 83 -22.17 3.99 -6.95
C GLY A 83 -21.70 3.95 -5.48
N ALA A 84 -20.70 4.70 -5.02
CA ALA A 84 -20.49 4.78 -3.55
C ALA A 84 -21.50 5.69 -2.86
N VAL A 85 -22.02 5.15 -1.77
CA VAL A 85 -22.91 5.78 -0.81
C VAL A 85 -22.10 5.89 0.50
N GLU A 86 -22.01 7.11 1.04
CA GLU A 86 -21.79 7.45 2.46
C GLU A 86 -20.39 7.30 3.11
N ARG A 87 -19.28 7.53 2.40
CA ARG A 87 -18.03 7.93 3.07
C ARG A 87 -17.42 9.15 2.38
N PRO A 88 -17.06 10.23 3.11
CA PRO A 88 -16.10 11.17 2.53
C PRO A 88 -14.81 10.38 2.34
N GLY A 89 -14.42 10.17 1.08
CA GLY A 89 -13.14 9.56 0.74
C GLY A 89 -11.99 10.31 1.40
N LEU A 90 -10.80 9.72 1.39
CA LEU A 90 -9.60 10.43 1.81
C LEU A 90 -9.36 11.66 0.91
N ALA A 91 -8.53 12.58 1.38
CA ALA A 91 -8.24 13.79 0.63
C ALA A 91 -7.66 13.46 -0.77
N GLY A 92 -7.83 14.40 -1.69
CA GLY A 92 -7.21 14.35 -3.01
C GLY A 92 -6.86 15.76 -3.44
N GLY A 93 -6.07 15.88 -4.50
CA GLY A 93 -5.62 17.18 -4.96
C GLY A 93 -5.19 17.20 -6.41
N THR A 94 -4.80 18.40 -6.83
CA THR A 94 -4.31 18.65 -8.19
C THR A 94 -3.11 19.58 -8.11
N VAL A 95 -2.06 19.26 -8.86
CA VAL A 95 -0.87 20.09 -8.98
C VAL A 95 -0.72 20.51 -10.44
N GLU A 96 -0.75 21.81 -10.70
CA GLU A 96 -0.47 22.37 -12.02
C GLU A 96 1.03 22.62 -12.21
N LYS A 97 1.66 21.89 -13.12
CA LYS A 97 3.05 22.15 -13.51
C LYS A 97 3.31 21.88 -14.99
N ALA A 98 4.18 22.72 -15.57
CA ALA A 98 4.55 22.64 -16.98
C ALA A 98 3.34 22.60 -17.95
N GLY A 99 2.25 23.29 -17.59
CA GLY A 99 1.01 23.32 -18.38
C GLY A 99 0.20 22.04 -18.36
N ARG A 100 0.38 21.19 -17.34
CA ARG A 100 -0.40 19.98 -17.09
C ARG A 100 -0.94 19.96 -15.67
N GLU A 101 -2.16 19.46 -15.53
CA GLU A 101 -2.76 19.10 -14.26
C GLU A 101 -2.36 17.67 -13.92
N ILE A 102 -1.87 17.48 -12.70
CA ILE A 102 -1.53 16.16 -12.14
C ILE A 102 -2.47 15.93 -10.97
N HIS A 103 -3.36 14.95 -11.10
CA HIS A 103 -4.31 14.59 -10.06
C HIS A 103 -3.75 13.47 -9.19
N TRP A 104 -4.14 13.48 -7.92
CA TRP A 104 -3.74 12.46 -6.97
C TRP A 104 -4.82 12.25 -5.92
N ASN A 105 -4.90 11.02 -5.42
CA ASN A 105 -5.74 10.65 -4.29
C ASN A 105 -4.87 10.12 -3.16
N THR A 106 -5.25 10.43 -1.92
CA THR A 106 -4.72 9.74 -0.75
C THR A 106 -5.27 8.32 -0.73
N ALA A 107 -4.40 7.34 -0.88
CA ALA A 107 -4.76 5.94 -0.74
C ALA A 107 -4.83 5.53 0.74
N LEU A 108 -3.89 6.04 1.55
CA LEU A 108 -3.78 5.76 2.97
C LEU A 108 -3.25 6.98 3.72
N GLU A 109 -3.81 7.26 4.88
CA GLU A 109 -3.30 8.27 5.81
C GLU A 109 -3.20 7.70 7.23
N ARG A 110 -2.30 8.28 8.03
CA ARG A 110 -2.24 8.04 9.46
C ARG A 110 -2.84 9.23 10.21
N ASP A 111 -3.88 8.98 10.98
CA ASP A 111 -4.53 9.97 11.82
C ASP A 111 -3.63 10.35 13.03
N VAL A 112 -3.96 11.44 13.72
CA VAL A 112 -3.21 11.98 14.86
C VAL A 112 -3.18 11.02 16.05
N ASP A 113 -4.18 10.16 16.19
CA ASP A 113 -4.24 9.08 17.20
C ASP A 113 -3.37 7.88 16.83
N GLY A 114 -2.81 7.88 15.63
CA GLY A 114 -1.94 6.86 15.08
C GLY A 114 -2.63 5.69 14.40
N THR A 115 -3.95 5.75 14.26
CA THR A 115 -4.71 4.82 13.42
C THR A 115 -4.47 5.08 11.95
N PHE A 116 -4.58 4.04 11.14
CA PHE A 116 -4.49 4.16 9.69
C PHE A 116 -5.88 4.12 9.07
N ARG A 117 -6.14 5.06 8.16
CA ARG A 117 -7.31 5.05 7.29
C ARG A 117 -6.86 4.72 5.88
N LEU A 118 -7.54 3.76 5.27
CA LEU A 118 -7.38 3.38 3.87
C LEU A 118 -8.63 3.86 3.12
N ASP A 119 -8.47 4.35 1.89
CA ASP A 119 -9.59 4.74 1.03
C ASP A 119 -10.27 3.52 0.37
N TYR A 120 -10.54 2.53 1.22
CA TYR A 120 -11.13 1.25 0.87
C TYR A 120 -11.90 0.74 2.08
N ALA A 121 -13.13 0.31 1.86
CA ALA A 121 -13.99 -0.32 2.86
C ALA A 121 -14.58 -1.61 2.29
N HIS A 122 -14.64 -2.66 3.11
CA HIS A 122 -15.21 -3.92 2.69
C HIS A 122 -15.76 -4.73 3.89
N PRO A 123 -16.91 -5.43 3.77
CA PRO A 123 -17.45 -6.24 4.87
C PRO A 123 -16.51 -7.32 5.42
N THR A 124 -15.64 -7.88 4.58
CA THR A 124 -14.58 -8.81 5.00
C THR A 124 -13.56 -8.17 5.96
N LEU A 125 -13.44 -6.85 5.96
CA LEU A 125 -12.58 -6.07 6.85
C LEU A 125 -13.32 -5.53 8.08
N GLY A 126 -14.63 -5.79 8.17
CA GLY A 126 -15.50 -5.31 9.26
C GLY A 126 -16.30 -4.04 8.95
N ASP A 127 -16.23 -3.53 7.72
CA ASP A 127 -17.00 -2.36 7.31
C ASP A 127 -18.47 -2.70 7.01
N ALA A 128 -19.37 -1.72 7.11
CA ALA A 128 -20.80 -1.94 6.85
C ALA A 128 -21.10 -2.21 5.37
N THR A 129 -20.37 -1.57 4.47
CA THR A 129 -20.58 -1.62 3.02
C THR A 129 -19.24 -1.73 2.29
N ARG A 130 -19.30 -2.16 1.02
CA ARG A 130 -18.14 -2.12 0.13
C ARG A 130 -18.03 -0.74 -0.50
N ASP A 131 -16.85 -0.14 -0.41
CA ASP A 131 -16.48 1.13 -1.01
C ASP A 131 -15.03 1.07 -1.51
N VAL A 132 -14.79 1.47 -2.75
CA VAL A 132 -13.48 1.39 -3.42
C VAL A 132 -13.09 2.77 -3.92
N GLY A 133 -12.32 3.49 -3.10
CA GLY A 133 -11.75 4.81 -3.44
C GLY A 133 -10.39 4.73 -4.14
N LEU A 134 -9.79 3.53 -4.22
CA LEU A 134 -8.48 3.30 -4.84
C LEU A 134 -8.60 2.93 -6.33
N ALA A 135 -8.06 3.78 -7.21
CA ALA A 135 -7.86 3.46 -8.62
C ALA A 135 -6.83 2.34 -8.82
N LEU A 136 -5.93 2.12 -7.85
CA LEU A 136 -4.93 1.05 -7.89
C LEU A 136 -5.54 -0.34 -8.10
N PHE A 137 -6.71 -0.64 -7.53
CA PHE A 137 -7.33 -1.96 -7.71
C PHE A 137 -7.79 -2.18 -9.14
N GLU A 138 -8.33 -1.15 -9.78
CA GLU A 138 -8.68 -1.18 -11.21
C GLU A 138 -7.42 -1.30 -12.08
N ARG A 139 -6.37 -0.54 -11.78
CA ARG A 139 -5.09 -0.63 -12.51
C ARG A 139 -4.50 -2.04 -12.45
N ILE A 140 -4.52 -2.69 -11.28
CA ILE A 140 -4.05 -4.08 -11.13
C ILE A 140 -4.98 -5.04 -11.88
N ALA A 141 -6.29 -4.83 -11.80
CA ALA A 141 -7.28 -5.64 -12.50
C ALA A 141 -7.03 -5.62 -14.03
N ASP A 142 -6.90 -4.41 -14.59
CA ASP A 142 -6.59 -4.18 -16.00
C ASP A 142 -5.24 -4.79 -16.40
N ALA A 143 -4.19 -4.55 -15.62
CA ALA A 143 -2.84 -5.05 -15.90
C ALA A 143 -2.72 -6.58 -15.79
N THR A 144 -3.63 -7.23 -15.06
CA THR A 144 -3.61 -8.69 -14.85
C THR A 144 -4.73 -9.43 -15.58
N ASP A 145 -5.55 -8.74 -16.37
CA ASP A 145 -6.72 -9.28 -17.08
C ASP A 145 -7.64 -10.09 -16.14
N ARG A 146 -7.97 -9.48 -14.99
CA ARG A 146 -8.82 -10.08 -13.95
C ARG A 146 -9.85 -9.06 -13.47
N PRO A 147 -11.02 -9.50 -12.98
CA PRO A 147 -12.00 -8.59 -12.40
C PRO A 147 -11.49 -7.98 -11.08
N VAL A 148 -11.93 -6.76 -10.75
CA VAL A 148 -11.54 -6.03 -9.53
C VAL A 148 -11.80 -6.86 -8.27
N GLU A 149 -12.89 -7.61 -8.22
CA GLU A 149 -13.23 -8.45 -7.08
C GLU A 149 -12.20 -9.57 -6.84
N ALA A 150 -11.49 -10.02 -7.89
CA ALA A 150 -10.39 -10.97 -7.74
C ALA A 150 -9.17 -10.32 -7.09
N VAL A 151 -8.89 -9.05 -7.42
CA VAL A 151 -7.83 -8.25 -6.81
C VAL A 151 -8.14 -7.99 -5.34
N GLU A 152 -9.38 -7.62 -5.01
CA GLU A 152 -9.83 -7.42 -3.63
C GLU A 152 -9.70 -8.69 -2.79
N ARG A 153 -10.12 -9.85 -3.30
CA ARG A 153 -9.93 -11.14 -2.61
C ARG A 153 -8.45 -11.45 -2.37
N GLU A 154 -7.58 -11.11 -3.30
CA GLU A 154 -6.13 -11.27 -3.15
C GLU A 154 -5.58 -10.30 -2.10
N PHE A 155 -6.04 -9.06 -2.08
CA PHE A 155 -5.71 -8.07 -1.06
C PHE A 155 -6.11 -8.54 0.34
N HIS A 156 -7.36 -8.97 0.54
CA HIS A 156 -7.83 -9.51 1.83
C HIS A 156 -6.99 -10.68 2.31
N ARG A 157 -6.65 -11.60 1.40
CA ARG A 157 -5.84 -12.78 1.73
C ARG A 157 -4.42 -12.39 2.16
N LYS A 158 -3.77 -11.50 1.41
CA LYS A 158 -2.43 -10.98 1.73
C LYS A 158 -2.41 -10.17 3.02
N ARG A 159 -3.42 -9.34 3.27
CA ARG A 159 -3.60 -8.62 4.53
C ARG A 159 -3.69 -9.59 5.72
N GLY A 160 -4.48 -10.66 5.59
CA GLY A 160 -4.57 -11.70 6.62
C GLY A 160 -3.23 -12.38 6.93
N TYR A 161 -2.32 -12.51 5.96
CA TYR A 161 -0.97 -13.02 6.18
C TYR A 161 -0.11 -12.06 7.00
N VAL A 162 -0.20 -10.76 6.72
CA VAL A 162 0.51 -9.73 7.50
C VAL A 162 -0.05 -9.65 8.93
N GLU A 163 -1.38 -9.66 9.09
CA GLU A 163 -2.02 -9.68 10.41
C GLU A 163 -1.63 -10.92 11.22
N TYR A 164 -1.52 -12.07 10.56
CA TYR A 164 -0.98 -13.28 11.16
C TYR A 164 0.47 -13.08 11.64
N MET A 165 1.37 -12.57 10.79
CA MET A 165 2.76 -12.32 11.18
C MET A 165 2.86 -11.39 12.40
N VAL A 166 2.05 -10.33 12.44
CA VAL A 166 2.01 -9.39 13.56
C VAL A 166 1.53 -10.09 14.84
N ARG A 167 0.45 -10.87 14.76
CA ARG A 167 -0.08 -11.61 15.92
C ARG A 167 0.92 -12.62 16.48
N GLU A 168 1.65 -13.31 15.61
CA GLU A 168 2.66 -14.30 16.00
C GLU A 168 4.04 -13.68 16.31
N GLY A 169 4.17 -12.35 16.27
CA GLY A 169 5.42 -11.65 16.54
C GLY A 169 6.54 -11.97 15.53
N VAL A 170 6.19 -12.32 14.29
CA VAL A 170 7.15 -12.56 13.21
C VAL A 170 7.62 -11.22 12.65
N ALA A 171 8.71 -10.69 13.21
CA ALA A 171 9.29 -9.40 12.82
C ALA A 171 10.72 -9.49 12.25
N ASP A 172 11.36 -10.66 12.34
CA ASP A 172 12.72 -10.87 11.84
C ASP A 172 12.74 -11.10 10.32
N PHE A 173 13.74 -10.52 9.65
CA PHE A 173 13.84 -10.54 8.18
C PHE A 173 13.86 -11.95 7.61
N ASP A 174 14.66 -12.86 8.17
CA ASP A 174 14.82 -14.21 7.61
C ASP A 174 13.51 -14.99 7.73
N ARG A 175 12.80 -14.83 8.85
CA ARG A 175 11.50 -15.46 9.08
C ARG A 175 10.40 -14.90 8.18
N ILE A 176 10.39 -13.58 7.97
CA ILE A 176 9.46 -12.93 7.03
C ILE A 176 9.73 -13.44 5.61
N PHE A 177 10.99 -13.46 5.20
CA PHE A 177 11.39 -13.89 3.87
C PHE A 177 11.08 -15.36 3.61
N GLU A 178 11.37 -16.24 4.57
CA GLU A 178 11.02 -17.67 4.50
C GLU A 178 9.50 -17.84 4.33
N PHE A 179 8.70 -17.17 5.16
CA PHE A 179 7.25 -17.27 5.09
C PHE A 179 6.69 -16.78 3.74
N VAL A 180 7.17 -15.64 3.24
CA VAL A 180 6.74 -15.12 1.92
C VAL A 180 7.18 -16.05 0.78
N SER A 181 8.35 -16.67 0.90
CA SER A 181 8.86 -17.64 -0.08
C SER A 181 8.04 -18.93 -0.08
N ASP A 182 7.64 -19.41 1.09
CA ASP A 182 6.75 -20.56 1.26
C ASP A 182 5.38 -20.28 0.65
N LEU A 183 4.78 -19.11 0.92
CA LEU A 183 3.52 -18.69 0.29
C LEU A 183 3.60 -18.65 -1.24
N ARG A 184 4.73 -18.20 -1.78
CA ARG A 184 4.95 -18.14 -3.23
C ARG A 184 5.11 -19.54 -3.85
N THR A 185 5.68 -20.48 -3.11
CA THR A 185 5.90 -21.86 -3.57
C THR A 185 4.62 -22.68 -3.50
N ASP A 186 3.98 -22.70 -2.34
CA ASP A 186 2.73 -23.43 -2.09
C ASP A 186 1.92 -22.72 -1.00
N GLU A 187 1.02 -21.86 -1.45
CA GLU A 187 0.13 -21.10 -0.58
C GLU A 187 -0.78 -22.03 0.25
N ALA A 188 -1.29 -23.12 -0.34
CA ALA A 188 -2.23 -24.01 0.32
C ALA A 188 -1.56 -24.77 1.48
N ALA A 189 -0.37 -25.34 1.24
CA ALA A 189 0.41 -26.02 2.27
C ALA A 189 0.83 -25.06 3.39
N THR A 190 1.18 -23.82 3.05
CA THR A 190 1.58 -22.80 4.03
C THR A 190 0.41 -22.38 4.90
N VAL A 191 -0.76 -22.13 4.31
CA VAL A 191 -1.99 -21.80 5.04
C VAL A 191 -2.43 -22.94 5.96
N GLU A 192 -2.38 -24.19 5.49
CA GLU A 192 -2.72 -25.36 6.30
C GLU A 192 -1.80 -25.51 7.51
N ARG A 193 -0.49 -25.28 7.33
CA ARG A 193 0.50 -25.29 8.41
C ARG A 193 0.18 -24.22 9.47
N VAL A 194 -0.17 -23.01 9.02
CA VAL A 194 -0.57 -21.89 9.90
C VAL A 194 -1.85 -22.24 10.68
N ARG A 195 -2.87 -22.78 10.00
CA ARG A 195 -4.14 -23.18 10.64
C ARG A 195 -3.93 -24.25 11.70
N ARG A 196 -3.08 -25.25 11.43
CA ARG A 196 -2.76 -26.30 12.42
C ARG A 196 -2.10 -25.74 13.67
N ARG A 197 -1.11 -24.84 13.50
CA ARG A 197 -0.43 -24.20 14.63
C ARG A 197 -1.41 -23.41 15.52
N LEU A 198 -2.36 -22.69 14.91
CA LEU A 198 -3.39 -21.97 15.65
C LEU A 198 -4.35 -22.89 16.42
N ALA A 199 -4.65 -24.09 15.89
CA ALA A 199 -5.46 -25.09 16.59
C ALA A 199 -4.72 -25.74 17.77
N ASP A 200 -3.41 -25.97 17.63
CA ASP A 200 -2.56 -26.55 18.69
C ASP A 200 -2.29 -25.54 19.83
N ASP A 201 -2.15 -24.25 19.51
CA ASP A 201 -1.97 -23.20 20.53
C ASP A 201 -3.26 -22.92 21.32
N GLY A 202 -4.43 -23.06 20.69
CA GLY A 202 -5.73 -22.93 21.34
C GLY A 202 -6.06 -24.06 22.33
N THR A 203 -5.55 -25.28 22.10
CA THR A 203 -5.78 -26.45 22.97
C THR A 203 -4.84 -26.51 24.18
N THR A 204 -3.70 -25.79 24.14
CA THR A 204 -2.74 -25.75 25.25
C THR A 204 -3.14 -24.73 26.34
N GLY A 205 -4.01 -23.76 26.01
CA GLY A 205 -4.50 -22.73 26.93
C GLY A 205 -5.60 -23.18 27.91
N GLU A 206 -6.36 -24.23 27.59
CA GLU A 206 -7.48 -24.73 28.41
C GLU A 206 -7.07 -25.82 29.43
N ALA A 207 -5.89 -26.42 29.30
CA ALA A 207 -5.47 -27.56 30.13
C ALA A 207 -4.72 -27.20 31.44
N ARG A 208 -4.76 -25.94 31.90
CA ARG A 208 -4.05 -25.49 33.12
C ARG A 208 -4.92 -24.79 34.17
N ALA A 209 -6.24 -24.78 34.01
CA ALA A 209 -7.16 -24.21 34.98
C ALA A 209 -8.09 -25.30 35.53
N ASP A 210 -7.54 -26.25 36.28
CA ASP A 210 -8.26 -27.10 37.23
C ASP A 210 -7.24 -27.99 37.97
N ASP A 211 -6.46 -27.39 38.87
CA ASP A 211 -5.88 -28.06 40.05
C ASP A 211 -5.25 -27.00 40.97
N ASP A 212 -6.09 -26.37 41.80
CA ASP A 212 -5.81 -26.02 43.22
C ASP A 212 -7.04 -25.38 43.90
#